data_AF-A0A3L7JNC7-F1
#
_entry.id   AF-A0A3L7JNC7-F1
#
_cell.length_a   1.000
_cell.length_b   1.000
_cell.length_c   1.000
_cell.angle_alpha   90.00
_cell.angle_beta   90.00
_cell.angle_gamma   90.00
#
_symmetry.space_group_name_H-M   'P 1'
#
loop_
_entity.id
_entity.type
_entity.pdbx_description
1 polymer ?
#
loop_
_entity_poly.entity_id
_entity_poly.type
_entity_poly.pdbx_seq_one_letter_code
_entity_poly.pdbx_strand_id
1 'polypeptide(L)'
;MISMTDAFFIEGGMRGLTFPEPSWARLGFPEPPDPVTSGEGVGIVILDKLDNPQHFRHLGSRLNKISVNDDLSVSCSTFCYDHSPLTEFGHGDCVLQLLAQRPFEFQGKVHVGISPAATFYLLDETDPLKIKKGLEWVVQKKNEWNIKIVLNLSVPSPLTLFQPSFSDPLSQALLPVIESDLLVVAANGNSKAHINLHPIEFFTVGGFDDHGSHDPENYRDHPVVPFGLNGDGHFRPDVSAPFDQLPVAMMEEELVYFSGSCGSSSLVAGVCAYMFSIFPELDNETLKYLLTVSGFSLKESENQAMTVHVQRAAELLKSAKLPVNKSSSIKINPGNCTISSKNPIERTLAMTGQVHHHILSRERLWELVHDESPLVCKNAILALSQTTLHADEKEEFWSLFHLATNQGEKNGIKERLLYALLEQATSEDLDKWMELVKDENIDAWLCLRLYLQKFYPSAPNMTHESKPDPSITAKESIRLMDWYQSLDSFNTNQR
;
A
#
# COMPACT_ATOMS: atom_id res chain seq x y z
N MET A 1 -2.09 6.33 -18.74
CA MET A 1 -2.92 6.22 -17.52
C MET A 1 -1.93 6.32 -16.37
N ILE A 2 -1.94 7.41 -15.60
CA ILE A 2 -1.06 7.55 -14.43
C ILE A 2 -1.57 6.51 -13.44
N SER A 3 -0.76 5.48 -13.18
CA SER A 3 -1.10 4.40 -12.25
C SER A 3 -1.14 4.99 -10.83
N MET A 4 -2.35 5.25 -10.32
CA MET A 4 -2.58 5.75 -8.96
C MET A 4 -2.18 4.73 -7.88
N THR A 5 -1.92 3.48 -8.26
CA THR A 5 -1.52 2.38 -7.36
C THR A 5 -0.02 2.40 -7.02
N ASP A 6 0.79 3.21 -7.69
CA ASP A 6 2.26 3.15 -7.62
C ASP A 6 2.88 4.33 -6.86
N ALA A 7 2.10 5.05 -6.04
CA ALA A 7 2.62 6.10 -5.19
C ALA A 7 3.38 5.48 -4.01
N PHE A 8 4.63 5.10 -4.24
CA PHE A 8 5.61 4.77 -3.21
C PHE A 8 6.56 5.94 -2.98
N PHE A 9 7.23 5.93 -1.84
CA PHE A 9 8.04 7.05 -1.37
C PHE A 9 9.48 6.60 -1.19
N ILE A 10 10.43 7.29 -1.82
CA ILE A 10 11.86 7.12 -1.56
C ILE A 10 12.42 8.50 -1.20
N GLU A 11 12.89 8.64 0.04
CA GLU A 11 13.47 9.89 0.55
C GLU A 11 15.00 9.77 0.64
N GLY A 12 15.70 10.77 0.10
CA GLY A 12 17.15 10.89 0.20
C GLY A 12 17.56 11.74 1.40
N GLY A 13 18.25 11.12 2.37
CA GLY A 13 19.02 11.81 3.42
C GLY A 13 18.27 12.80 4.31
N MET A 14 17.88 12.36 5.52
CA MET A 14 17.38 13.29 6.55
C MET A 14 18.49 14.21 7.08
N ARG A 15 18.31 15.53 6.93
CA ARG A 15 19.11 16.55 7.62
C ARG A 15 18.34 17.09 8.83
N GLY A 16 18.59 16.54 10.02
CA GLY A 16 18.40 17.32 11.26
C GLY A 16 17.54 16.74 12.39
N LEU A 17 17.08 15.49 12.35
CA LEU A 17 16.38 14.85 13.47
C LEU A 17 16.92 13.43 13.73
N THR A 18 16.60 12.87 14.90
CA THR A 18 16.98 11.52 15.34
C THR A 18 16.77 10.50 14.22
N PHE A 19 17.82 9.71 13.94
CA PHE A 19 17.77 8.75 12.84
C PHE A 19 16.85 7.58 13.17
N PRO A 20 16.03 7.10 12.22
CA PRO A 20 15.11 6.00 12.42
C PRO A 20 15.87 4.76 12.87
N GLU A 21 15.27 4.03 13.79
CA GLU A 21 15.81 2.77 14.27
C GLU A 21 15.69 1.68 13.21
N PRO A 22 16.53 0.62 13.28
CA PRO A 22 16.41 -0.51 12.38
C PRO A 22 15.00 -1.11 12.38
N SER A 23 14.53 -1.50 11.19
CA SER A 23 13.17 -2.04 11.03
C SER A 23 12.90 -3.27 11.90
N TRP A 24 13.91 -4.13 12.15
CA TRP A 24 13.76 -5.29 13.03
C TRP A 24 13.42 -4.89 14.47
N ALA A 25 14.03 -3.82 14.99
CA ALA A 25 13.76 -3.35 16.34
C ALA A 25 12.33 -2.81 16.44
N ARG A 26 11.90 -2.06 15.42
CA ARG A 26 10.53 -1.51 15.28
C ARG A 26 9.45 -2.60 15.15
N LEU A 27 9.81 -3.80 14.72
CA LEU A 27 8.94 -4.99 14.69
C LEU A 27 8.99 -5.82 15.99
N GLY A 28 9.73 -5.37 17.00
CA GLY A 28 9.85 -6.04 18.29
C GLY A 28 10.64 -7.34 18.23
N PHE A 29 11.69 -7.40 17.39
CA PHE A 29 12.74 -8.42 17.54
C PHE A 29 13.64 -8.06 18.73
N PRO A 30 14.09 -9.04 19.52
CA PRO A 30 14.98 -8.78 20.65
C PRO A 30 16.42 -8.47 20.22
N GLU A 31 16.82 -8.97 19.05
CA GLU A 31 18.17 -8.87 18.49
C GLU A 31 18.07 -8.76 16.96
N PRO A 32 19.10 -8.23 16.26
CA PRO A 32 19.13 -8.22 14.81
C PRO A 32 18.94 -9.63 14.22
N PRO A 33 18.12 -9.80 13.16
CA PRO A 33 18.02 -11.05 12.42
C PRO A 33 19.39 -11.56 11.96
N ASP A 34 19.66 -12.84 12.22
CA ASP A 34 20.89 -13.49 11.79
C ASP A 34 20.93 -13.61 10.25
N PRO A 35 21.99 -13.11 9.59
CA PRO A 35 22.07 -13.03 8.12
C PRO A 35 22.14 -14.38 7.40
N VAL A 36 22.46 -15.46 8.14
CA VAL A 36 22.69 -16.80 7.60
C VAL A 36 21.48 -17.71 7.83
N THR A 37 20.75 -17.51 8.93
CA THR A 37 19.67 -18.43 9.35
C THR A 37 18.26 -17.83 9.29
N SER A 38 18.11 -16.51 9.31
CA SER A 38 16.79 -15.87 9.32
C SER A 38 16.10 -15.99 7.97
N GLY A 39 15.02 -16.77 7.91
CA GLY A 39 14.32 -17.11 6.68
C GLY A 39 14.96 -18.25 5.89
N GLU A 40 15.98 -18.92 6.43
CA GLU A 40 16.66 -20.04 5.76
C GLU A 40 15.66 -21.13 5.38
N GLY A 41 15.81 -21.64 4.15
CA GLY A 41 14.96 -22.69 3.61
C GLY A 41 13.56 -22.23 3.20
N VAL A 42 13.17 -20.97 3.41
CA VAL A 42 11.83 -20.47 3.02
C VAL A 42 11.89 -19.79 1.66
N GLY A 43 11.00 -20.20 0.74
CA GLY A 43 10.78 -19.54 -0.54
C GLY A 43 9.70 -18.45 -0.46
N ILE A 44 10.01 -17.27 -0.99
CA ILE A 44 9.13 -16.10 -1.08
C ILE A 44 8.98 -15.71 -2.55
N VAL A 45 7.74 -15.70 -3.05
CA VAL A 45 7.43 -15.11 -4.35
C VAL A 45 7.06 -13.65 -4.15
N ILE A 46 7.63 -12.74 -4.92
CA ILE A 46 7.35 -11.30 -4.89
C ILE A 46 6.71 -10.91 -6.22
N LEU A 47 5.51 -10.34 -6.18
CA LEU A 47 4.84 -9.78 -7.36
C LEU A 47 5.35 -8.36 -7.61
N ASP A 48 6.54 -8.28 -8.21
CA ASP A 48 7.21 -7.04 -8.55
C ASP A 48 8.37 -7.28 -9.53
N LYS A 49 9.00 -6.19 -9.97
CA LYS A 49 10.22 -6.18 -10.78
C LYS A 49 11.41 -5.67 -9.97
N LEU A 50 12.60 -6.14 -10.33
CA LEU A 50 13.84 -5.48 -9.94
C LEU A 50 14.36 -4.65 -11.09
N ASP A 51 14.68 -3.39 -10.78
CA ASP A 51 15.34 -2.50 -11.72
C ASP A 51 16.88 -2.62 -11.60
N ASN A 52 17.40 -2.96 -10.41
CA ASN A 52 18.83 -3.04 -10.15
C ASN A 52 19.27 -4.35 -9.47
N PRO A 53 19.21 -5.50 -10.16
CA PRO A 53 19.58 -6.80 -9.58
C PRO A 53 21.02 -6.86 -9.05
N GLN A 54 21.91 -5.97 -9.53
CA GLN A 54 23.31 -5.87 -9.12
C GLN A 54 23.52 -5.64 -7.63
N HIS A 55 22.61 -4.91 -6.95
CA HIS A 55 22.71 -4.68 -5.51
C HIS A 55 22.50 -5.96 -4.68
N PHE A 56 21.97 -7.01 -5.31
CA PHE A 56 21.59 -8.25 -4.66
C PHE A 56 22.48 -9.44 -5.06
N ARG A 57 23.71 -9.16 -5.54
CA ARG A 57 24.70 -10.19 -5.89
C ARG A 57 25.00 -11.16 -4.74
N HIS A 58 24.88 -10.71 -3.50
CA HIS A 58 25.08 -11.54 -2.30
C HIS A 58 24.01 -12.64 -2.14
N LEU A 59 22.87 -12.52 -2.81
CA LEU A 59 21.83 -13.56 -2.80
C LEU A 59 22.21 -14.73 -3.72
N GLY A 60 23.01 -14.50 -4.76
CA GLY A 60 23.46 -15.54 -5.68
C GLY A 60 22.29 -16.36 -6.26
N SER A 61 22.35 -17.69 -6.14
CA SER A 61 21.29 -18.59 -6.61
C SER A 61 19.95 -18.47 -5.86
N ARG A 62 19.91 -17.72 -4.75
CA ARG A 62 18.69 -17.48 -3.99
C ARG A 62 17.79 -16.40 -4.60
N LEU A 63 18.23 -15.69 -5.64
CA LEU A 63 17.42 -14.67 -6.33
C LEU A 63 17.10 -15.11 -7.76
N ASN A 64 15.83 -15.31 -8.05
CA ASN A 64 15.35 -15.85 -9.31
C ASN A 64 14.23 -15.00 -9.91
N LYS A 65 14.17 -14.93 -11.23
CA LYS A 65 13.10 -14.28 -12.01
C LYS A 65 12.19 -15.34 -12.61
N ILE A 66 10.89 -15.19 -12.42
CA ILE A 66 9.83 -15.93 -13.11
C ILE A 66 9.29 -15.00 -14.21
N SER A 67 9.28 -15.49 -15.45
CA SER A 67 8.79 -14.74 -16.61
C SER A 67 7.64 -15.47 -17.28
N VAL A 68 6.59 -14.74 -17.66
CA VAL A 68 5.43 -15.27 -18.38
C VAL A 68 5.40 -14.67 -19.79
N ASN A 69 5.70 -15.51 -20.78
CA ASN A 69 5.75 -15.08 -22.17
C ASN A 69 4.33 -14.77 -22.70
N ASP A 70 4.25 -14.13 -23.87
CA ASP A 70 2.97 -13.78 -24.50
C ASP A 70 2.16 -15.01 -24.92
N ASP A 71 2.81 -16.16 -25.16
CA ASP A 71 2.15 -17.45 -25.39
C ASP A 71 1.73 -18.16 -24.09
N LEU A 72 1.85 -17.47 -22.94
CA LEU A 72 1.61 -17.96 -21.58
C LEU A 72 2.52 -19.09 -21.13
N SER A 73 3.62 -19.36 -21.84
CA SER A 73 4.67 -20.24 -21.33
C SER A 73 5.42 -19.55 -20.19
N VAL A 74 5.74 -20.33 -19.14
CA VAL A 74 6.40 -19.84 -17.94
C VAL A 74 7.82 -20.38 -17.87
N SER A 75 8.78 -19.51 -17.53
CA SER A 75 10.18 -19.88 -17.33
C SER A 75 10.71 -19.27 -16.03
N CYS A 76 11.77 -19.87 -15.48
CA CYS A 76 12.48 -19.32 -14.33
C CYS A 76 13.98 -19.32 -14.61
N SER A 77 14.64 -18.22 -14.30
CA SER A 77 16.07 -18.04 -14.48
C SER A 77 16.66 -17.29 -13.28
N THR A 78 17.89 -17.60 -12.91
CA THR A 78 18.65 -16.75 -11.99
C THR A 78 18.97 -15.42 -12.66
N PHE A 79 19.00 -14.33 -11.90
CA PHE A 79 19.34 -13.02 -12.46
C PHE A 79 20.76 -13.01 -13.03
N CYS A 80 20.88 -12.47 -14.24
CA CYS A 80 22.19 -12.17 -14.84
C CYS A 80 22.66 -10.80 -14.33
N TYR A 81 23.85 -10.78 -13.77
CA TYR A 81 24.49 -9.57 -13.30
C TYR A 81 25.30 -8.94 -14.44
N ASP A 82 24.64 -8.22 -15.35
CA ASP A 82 25.27 -7.44 -16.41
C ASP A 82 25.97 -6.16 -15.87
N HIS A 83 26.66 -5.42 -16.74
CA HIS A 83 27.40 -4.20 -16.35
C HIS A 83 26.56 -2.93 -16.53
N SER A 84 25.23 -3.03 -16.48
CA SER A 84 24.35 -1.87 -16.59
C SER A 84 24.68 -0.85 -15.48
N PRO A 85 24.74 0.45 -15.80
CA PRO A 85 24.99 1.47 -14.80
C PRO A 85 23.90 1.41 -13.73
N LEU A 86 24.29 1.43 -12.45
CA LEU A 86 23.36 1.48 -11.34
C LEU A 86 22.49 2.73 -11.47
N THR A 87 21.18 2.58 -11.44
CA THR A 87 20.23 3.70 -11.41
C THR A 87 19.70 3.90 -9.98
N GLU A 88 18.79 4.85 -9.79
CA GLU A 88 18.01 4.95 -8.55
C GLU A 88 17.26 3.62 -8.28
N PHE A 89 17.02 3.33 -7.01
CA PHE A 89 16.27 2.13 -6.61
C PHE A 89 14.82 2.19 -7.09
N GLY A 90 14.40 1.11 -7.74
CA GLY A 90 13.00 0.87 -8.06
C GLY A 90 12.22 0.35 -6.86
N HIS A 91 10.90 0.31 -6.99
CA HIS A 91 9.98 -0.17 -5.96
C HIS A 91 10.34 -1.58 -5.44
N GLY A 92 10.47 -2.56 -6.35
CA GLY A 92 10.83 -3.92 -5.96
C GLY A 92 12.25 -4.06 -5.40
N ASP A 93 13.16 -3.14 -5.74
CA ASP A 93 14.49 -3.14 -5.12
C ASP A 93 14.40 -2.73 -3.64
N CYS A 94 13.63 -1.69 -3.31
CA CYS A 94 13.38 -1.28 -1.92
C CYS A 94 12.73 -2.40 -1.09
N VAL A 95 11.73 -3.07 -1.68
CA VAL A 95 11.08 -4.25 -1.09
C VAL A 95 12.10 -5.34 -0.76
N LEU A 96 12.95 -5.70 -1.72
CA LEU A 96 13.93 -6.76 -1.52
C LEU A 96 15.02 -6.37 -0.52
N GLN A 97 15.38 -5.08 -0.41
CA GLN A 97 16.30 -4.60 0.62
C GLN A 97 15.73 -4.76 2.03
N LEU A 98 14.46 -4.43 2.25
CA LEU A 98 13.82 -4.66 3.56
C LEU A 98 13.81 -6.14 3.96
N LEU A 99 13.71 -7.03 2.98
CA LEU A 99 13.76 -8.48 3.20
C LEU A 99 15.18 -8.99 3.43
N ALA A 100 16.15 -8.54 2.63
CA ALA A 100 17.42 -9.24 2.46
C ALA A 100 18.67 -8.37 2.33
N GLN A 101 18.62 -7.11 2.77
CA GLN A 101 19.83 -6.27 2.86
C GLN A 101 20.91 -6.94 3.71
N ARG A 102 22.16 -6.81 3.28
CA ARG A 102 23.32 -7.26 4.06
C ARG A 102 23.39 -6.46 5.37
N PRO A 103 23.90 -7.05 6.47
CA PRO A 103 24.18 -6.29 7.67
C PRO A 103 25.13 -5.13 7.37
N PHE A 104 24.78 -3.94 7.85
CA PHE A 104 25.67 -2.78 7.90
C PHE A 104 25.44 -2.01 9.20
N GLU A 105 26.44 -1.24 9.61
CA GLU A 105 26.35 -0.41 10.80
C GLU A 105 26.09 1.04 10.37
N PHE A 106 25.08 1.64 10.98
CA PHE A 106 24.79 3.05 10.82
C PHE A 106 24.50 3.64 12.20
N GLN A 107 25.31 4.62 12.62
CA GLN A 107 25.19 5.29 13.92
C GLN A 107 25.19 4.33 15.13
N GLY A 108 26.05 3.31 15.09
CA GLY A 108 26.15 2.33 16.17
C GLY A 108 24.98 1.35 16.25
N LYS A 109 24.07 1.35 15.25
CA LYS A 109 22.98 0.38 15.13
C LYS A 109 23.22 -0.50 13.91
N VAL A 110 22.94 -1.80 14.06
CA VAL A 110 23.02 -2.77 12.97
C VAL A 110 21.70 -2.78 12.22
N HIS A 111 21.77 -2.50 10.92
CA HIS A 111 20.66 -2.63 10.00
C HIS A 111 20.86 -3.89 9.16
N VAL A 112 19.84 -4.72 9.06
CA VAL A 112 19.83 -5.99 8.33
C VAL A 112 18.42 -6.26 7.81
N GLY A 113 18.28 -7.06 6.76
CA GLY A 113 16.98 -7.50 6.27
C GLY A 113 16.27 -8.37 7.31
N ILE A 114 14.95 -8.52 7.20
CA ILE A 114 14.19 -9.35 8.15
C ILE A 114 14.40 -10.85 7.91
N SER A 115 14.52 -11.28 6.65
CA SER A 115 14.75 -12.68 6.26
C SER A 115 15.85 -12.82 5.19
N PRO A 116 17.09 -12.39 5.51
CA PRO A 116 18.21 -12.33 4.56
C PRO A 116 18.68 -13.67 4.01
N ALA A 117 18.33 -14.80 4.65
CA ALA A 117 18.69 -16.14 4.21
C ALA A 117 17.61 -16.82 3.33
N ALA A 118 16.45 -16.18 3.12
CA ALA A 118 15.38 -16.72 2.29
C ALA A 118 15.76 -16.84 0.81
N THR A 119 14.95 -17.61 0.06
CA THR A 119 15.01 -17.68 -1.40
C THR A 119 13.89 -16.86 -2.00
N PHE A 120 14.21 -16.02 -2.98
CA PHE A 120 13.31 -15.05 -3.59
C PHE A 120 13.05 -15.37 -5.05
N TYR A 121 11.78 -15.29 -5.44
CA TYR A 121 11.30 -15.51 -6.80
C TYR A 121 10.45 -14.33 -7.24
N LEU A 122 10.88 -13.59 -8.25
CA LEU A 122 10.21 -12.37 -8.67
C LEU A 122 9.34 -12.67 -9.89
N LEU A 123 8.04 -12.41 -9.76
CA LEU A 123 7.09 -12.50 -10.87
C LEU A 123 6.77 -11.07 -11.32
N ASP A 124 7.49 -10.63 -12.33
CA ASP A 124 7.42 -9.30 -12.94
C ASP A 124 6.27 -9.25 -13.94
N GLU A 125 5.04 -9.18 -13.44
CA GLU A 125 3.82 -9.12 -14.25
C GLU A 125 2.76 -8.22 -13.62
N THR A 126 2.04 -7.49 -14.45
CA THR A 126 0.91 -6.64 -14.05
C THR A 126 -0.42 -7.07 -14.66
N ASP A 127 -0.39 -7.90 -15.71
CA ASP A 127 -1.60 -8.46 -16.33
C ASP A 127 -2.15 -9.60 -15.44
N PRO A 128 -3.41 -9.50 -14.94
CA PRO A 128 -4.01 -10.53 -14.11
C PRO A 128 -3.97 -11.95 -14.71
N LEU A 129 -4.09 -12.08 -16.04
CA LEU A 129 -3.99 -13.38 -16.72
C LEU A 129 -2.58 -13.96 -16.63
N LYS A 130 -1.56 -13.12 -16.86
CA LYS A 130 -0.16 -13.55 -16.75
C LYS A 130 0.25 -13.83 -15.32
N ILE A 131 -0.17 -12.99 -14.36
CA ILE A 131 0.00 -13.24 -12.92
C ILE A 131 -0.57 -14.61 -12.57
N LYS A 132 -1.82 -14.88 -12.95
CA LYS A 132 -2.47 -16.18 -12.71
C LYS A 132 -1.65 -17.34 -13.26
N LYS A 133 -1.16 -17.22 -14.50
CA LYS A 133 -0.35 -18.27 -15.13
C LYS A 133 1.00 -18.50 -14.44
N GLY A 134 1.68 -17.43 -14.06
CA GLY A 134 2.91 -17.51 -13.27
C GLY A 134 2.67 -18.18 -11.92
N LEU A 135 1.57 -17.84 -11.26
CA LEU A 135 1.20 -18.40 -9.95
C LEU A 135 0.75 -19.88 -10.02
N GLU A 136 0.01 -20.28 -11.06
CA GLU A 136 -0.29 -21.69 -11.34
C GLU A 136 1.00 -22.52 -11.46
N TRP A 137 2.03 -21.95 -12.08
CA TRP A 137 3.34 -22.58 -12.21
C TRP A 137 4.11 -22.61 -10.89
N VAL A 138 4.09 -21.52 -10.12
CA VAL A 138 4.64 -21.46 -8.75
C VAL A 138 4.05 -22.57 -7.87
N VAL A 139 2.74 -22.79 -7.92
CA VAL A 139 2.05 -23.84 -7.16
C VAL A 139 2.61 -25.23 -7.49
N GLN A 140 2.91 -25.50 -8.76
CA GLN A 140 3.53 -26.77 -9.18
C GLN A 140 4.95 -26.93 -8.60
N LYS A 141 5.64 -25.83 -8.35
CA LYS A 141 7.02 -25.78 -7.84
C LYS A 141 7.13 -25.63 -6.32
N LYS A 142 6.03 -25.28 -5.65
CA LYS A 142 6.04 -24.86 -4.24
C LYS A 142 6.75 -25.85 -3.30
N ASN A 143 6.57 -27.15 -3.51
CA ASN A 143 7.19 -28.18 -2.66
C ASN A 143 8.69 -28.36 -2.97
N GLU A 144 9.08 -28.30 -4.25
CA GLU A 144 10.47 -28.41 -4.70
C GLU A 144 11.31 -27.25 -4.16
N TRP A 145 10.71 -26.06 -4.11
CA TRP A 145 11.38 -24.80 -3.77
C TRP A 145 11.06 -24.30 -2.37
N ASN A 146 10.33 -25.10 -1.59
CA ASN A 146 9.78 -24.77 -0.28
C ASN A 146 9.16 -23.36 -0.22
N ILE A 147 8.38 -22.99 -1.26
CA ILE A 147 7.66 -21.72 -1.29
C ILE A 147 6.56 -21.78 -0.24
N LYS A 148 6.54 -20.77 0.63
CA LYS A 148 5.53 -20.60 1.68
C LYS A 148 4.73 -19.31 1.53
N ILE A 149 5.34 -18.29 0.92
CA ILE A 149 4.81 -16.93 0.92
C ILE A 149 4.72 -16.39 -0.51
N VAL A 150 3.61 -15.71 -0.79
CA VAL A 150 3.44 -14.83 -1.95
C VAL A 150 3.21 -13.43 -1.43
N LEU A 151 4.17 -12.53 -1.67
CA LEU A 151 4.09 -11.12 -1.35
C LEU A 151 3.39 -10.39 -2.51
N ASN A 152 2.12 -10.05 -2.29
CA ASN A 152 1.30 -9.27 -3.21
C ASN A 152 1.40 -7.78 -2.88
N LEU A 153 2.01 -7.01 -3.77
CA LEU A 153 2.15 -5.57 -3.61
C LEU A 153 1.07 -4.79 -4.38
N SER A 154 0.27 -5.50 -5.20
CA SER A 154 -0.86 -4.90 -5.90
C SER A 154 -1.99 -4.60 -4.93
N VAL A 155 -2.45 -3.36 -4.95
CA VAL A 155 -3.59 -2.87 -4.16
C VAL A 155 -4.82 -2.75 -5.07
N PRO A 156 -6.04 -2.97 -4.56
CA PRO A 156 -7.25 -2.78 -5.36
C PRO A 156 -7.30 -1.36 -5.91
N SER A 157 -7.72 -1.21 -7.16
CA SER A 157 -7.75 0.10 -7.82
C SER A 157 -8.65 1.08 -7.05
N PRO A 158 -8.20 2.33 -6.82
CA PRO A 158 -9.05 3.36 -6.23
C PRO A 158 -10.21 3.77 -7.15
N LEU A 159 -10.17 3.40 -8.43
CA LEU A 159 -11.09 3.86 -9.48
C LEU A 159 -12.23 2.88 -9.80
N THR A 160 -12.24 1.71 -9.16
CA THR A 160 -13.32 0.74 -9.32
C THR A 160 -14.40 0.99 -8.28
N LEU A 161 -15.67 0.88 -8.71
CA LEU A 161 -16.79 0.94 -7.77
C LEU A 161 -16.68 -0.19 -6.75
N PHE A 162 -17.28 0.03 -5.58
CA PHE A 162 -17.27 -0.93 -4.50
C PHE A 162 -17.93 -2.24 -4.95
N GLN A 163 -17.21 -3.34 -4.79
CA GLN A 163 -17.62 -4.64 -5.28
C GLN A 163 -17.16 -5.76 -4.32
N PRO A 164 -17.76 -6.96 -4.39
CA PRO A 164 -17.25 -8.12 -3.67
C PRO A 164 -15.82 -8.44 -4.10
N SER A 165 -14.99 -8.97 -3.20
CA SER A 165 -13.57 -9.22 -3.53
C SER A 165 -13.42 -10.27 -4.65
N PHE A 166 -14.35 -11.22 -4.75
CA PHE A 166 -14.31 -12.25 -5.78
C PHE A 166 -14.47 -11.71 -7.20
N SER A 167 -14.96 -10.48 -7.41
CA SER A 167 -15.08 -9.86 -8.73
C SER A 167 -13.85 -9.05 -9.14
N ASP A 168 -12.88 -8.87 -8.23
CA ASP A 168 -11.62 -8.19 -8.54
C ASP A 168 -10.70 -9.12 -9.36
N PRO A 169 -10.28 -8.72 -10.58
CA PRO A 169 -9.43 -9.56 -11.44
C PRO A 169 -8.08 -9.92 -10.81
N LEU A 170 -7.50 -9.02 -10.00
CA LEU A 170 -6.23 -9.30 -9.32
C LEU A 170 -6.43 -10.34 -8.22
N SER A 171 -7.46 -10.21 -7.39
CA SER A 171 -7.85 -11.23 -6.41
C SER A 171 -8.09 -12.60 -7.07
N GLN A 172 -8.77 -12.62 -8.22
CA GLN A 172 -8.97 -13.86 -9.00
C GLN A 172 -7.66 -14.47 -9.54
N ALA A 173 -6.67 -13.64 -9.87
CA ALA A 173 -5.37 -14.11 -10.35
C ALA A 173 -4.59 -14.86 -9.26
N LEU A 174 -4.84 -14.56 -7.98
CA LEU A 174 -4.22 -15.23 -6.83
C LEU A 174 -4.96 -16.49 -6.35
N LEU A 175 -6.12 -16.84 -6.91
CA LEU A 175 -6.85 -18.07 -6.54
C LEU A 175 -5.97 -19.35 -6.51
N PRO A 176 -5.07 -19.60 -7.49
CA PRO A 176 -4.24 -20.80 -7.46
C PRO A 176 -3.39 -20.93 -6.18
N VAL A 177 -2.89 -19.81 -5.65
CA VAL A 177 -2.03 -19.83 -4.45
C VAL A 177 -2.84 -19.96 -3.18
N ILE A 178 -4.02 -19.31 -3.12
CA ILE A 178 -4.98 -19.43 -2.02
C ILE A 178 -5.44 -20.89 -1.87
N GLU A 179 -5.86 -21.52 -2.96
CA GLU A 179 -6.33 -22.92 -2.99
C GLU A 179 -5.21 -23.93 -2.67
N SER A 180 -3.96 -23.47 -2.69
CA SER A 180 -2.76 -24.28 -2.48
C SER A 180 -2.14 -24.09 -1.10
N ASP A 181 -2.80 -23.42 -0.16
CA ASP A 181 -2.29 -23.18 1.20
C ASP A 181 -0.93 -22.47 1.22
N LEU A 182 -0.73 -21.53 0.29
CA LEU A 182 0.36 -20.56 0.37
C LEU A 182 -0.13 -19.31 1.08
N LEU A 183 0.70 -18.77 1.98
CA LEU A 183 0.39 -17.52 2.67
C LEU A 183 0.54 -16.35 1.70
N VAL A 184 -0.57 -15.70 1.35
CA VAL A 184 -0.54 -14.43 0.63
C VAL A 184 -0.40 -13.30 1.64
N VAL A 185 0.71 -12.56 1.59
CA VAL A 185 0.89 -11.32 2.37
C VAL A 185 0.67 -10.15 1.43
N ALA A 186 -0.26 -9.25 1.75
CA ALA A 186 -0.71 -8.20 0.84
C ALA A 186 -0.51 -6.79 1.39
N ALA A 187 -0.03 -5.87 0.56
CA ALA A 187 -0.05 -4.43 0.85
C ALA A 187 -1.50 -3.92 0.86
N ASN A 188 -1.88 -3.13 1.87
CA ASN A 188 -3.27 -2.68 2.04
C ASN A 188 -3.64 -1.41 1.24
N GLY A 189 -2.67 -0.60 0.83
CA GLY A 189 -2.91 0.66 0.13
C GLY A 189 -2.34 1.89 0.85
N ASN A 190 -2.22 2.98 0.08
CA ASN A 190 -1.60 4.23 0.51
C ASN A 190 -2.54 5.44 0.36
N SER A 191 -3.86 5.23 0.31
CA SER A 191 -4.83 6.33 0.30
C SER A 191 -6.15 5.92 0.94
N LYS A 192 -6.73 6.81 1.76
CA LYS A 192 -8.08 6.62 2.32
C LYS A 192 -9.19 6.75 1.26
N ALA A 193 -8.87 7.24 0.05
CA ALA A 193 -9.81 7.23 -1.08
C ALA A 193 -10.20 5.80 -1.50
N HIS A 194 -9.39 4.80 -1.16
CA HIS A 194 -9.68 3.41 -1.48
C HIS A 194 -11.02 2.98 -0.85
N ILE A 195 -11.85 2.32 -1.67
CA ILE A 195 -13.13 1.75 -1.23
C ILE A 195 -13.14 0.23 -1.30
N ASN A 196 -12.36 -0.37 -2.21
CA ASN A 196 -12.16 -1.80 -2.29
C ASN A 196 -10.95 -2.22 -1.45
N LEU A 197 -11.09 -3.31 -0.70
CA LEU A 197 -10.05 -3.87 0.18
C LEU A 197 -9.94 -5.38 -0.07
N HIS A 198 -8.81 -5.96 0.30
CA HIS A 198 -8.45 -7.36 -0.01
C HIS A 198 -9.39 -8.41 0.62
N PRO A 199 -9.47 -9.63 0.03
CA PRO A 199 -10.22 -10.78 0.57
C PRO A 199 -9.65 -11.33 1.90
N ILE A 200 -10.41 -12.18 2.61
CA ILE A 200 -10.01 -12.79 3.92
C ILE A 200 -8.93 -13.84 3.83
N GLU A 201 -8.79 -14.40 2.65
CA GLU A 201 -7.76 -15.34 2.31
C GLU A 201 -6.36 -14.70 2.37
N PHE A 202 -6.27 -13.38 2.13
CA PHE A 202 -5.02 -12.63 2.22
C PHE A 202 -4.70 -12.22 3.65
N PHE A 203 -3.42 -12.23 4.00
CA PHE A 203 -2.91 -11.58 5.20
C PHE A 203 -2.50 -10.14 4.85
N THR A 204 -3.41 -9.22 5.09
CA THR A 204 -3.32 -7.84 4.61
C THR A 204 -2.67 -6.95 5.66
N VAL A 205 -1.68 -6.16 5.22
CA VAL A 205 -0.80 -5.38 6.08
C VAL A 205 -0.96 -3.90 5.79
N GLY A 206 -1.42 -3.16 6.79
CA GLY A 206 -1.45 -1.71 6.79
C GLY A 206 -0.20 -1.12 7.45
N GLY A 207 -0.28 0.18 7.72
CA GLY A 207 0.80 0.97 8.27
C GLY A 207 0.44 1.69 9.56
N PHE A 208 1.45 1.94 10.39
CA PHE A 208 1.38 2.94 11.46
C PHE A 208 2.59 3.87 11.40
N ASP A 209 2.41 5.08 11.92
CA ASP A 209 3.49 6.04 12.12
C ASP A 209 4.08 5.80 13.52
N ASP A 210 5.36 5.48 13.56
CA ASP A 210 6.11 5.24 14.80
C ASP A 210 7.20 6.29 15.03
N HIS A 211 7.22 7.34 14.22
CA HIS A 211 8.25 8.36 14.20
C HIS A 211 9.68 7.78 14.13
N GLY A 212 9.83 6.64 13.46
CA GLY A 212 11.10 5.94 13.32
C GLY A 212 11.59 5.26 14.59
N SER A 213 10.75 5.02 15.60
CA SER A 213 11.14 4.45 16.90
C SER A 213 10.40 3.14 17.22
N HIS A 214 11.03 2.24 17.99
CA HIS A 214 10.39 1.04 18.52
C HIS A 214 9.55 1.26 19.79
N ASP A 215 9.53 2.48 20.35
CA ASP A 215 8.74 2.80 21.55
C ASP A 215 7.24 2.87 21.22
N PRO A 216 6.38 1.97 21.76
CA PRO A 216 4.95 1.96 21.47
C PRO A 216 4.22 3.25 21.88
N GLU A 217 4.78 4.06 22.77
CA GLU A 217 4.21 5.37 23.13
C GLU A 217 4.23 6.38 21.97
N ASN A 218 5.08 6.15 20.97
CA ASN A 218 5.15 6.96 19.75
C ASN A 218 4.19 6.48 18.65
N TYR A 219 3.57 5.30 18.79
CA TYR A 219 2.79 4.72 17.68
C TYR A 219 1.46 5.44 17.48
N ARG A 220 1.16 5.83 16.25
CA ARG A 220 -0.07 6.53 15.84
C ARG A 220 -0.59 5.94 14.53
N ASP A 221 -1.88 6.16 14.28
CA ASP A 221 -2.44 5.88 12.95
C ASP A 221 -1.71 6.70 11.90
N HIS A 222 -1.35 6.05 10.80
CA HIS A 222 -0.82 6.77 9.65
C HIS A 222 -1.98 7.36 8.83
N PRO A 223 -1.95 8.66 8.47
CA PRO A 223 -3.10 9.37 7.91
C PRO A 223 -3.61 8.83 6.57
N VAL A 224 -2.75 8.20 5.75
CA VAL A 224 -3.13 7.71 4.41
C VAL A 224 -3.52 6.23 4.37
N VAL A 225 -3.36 5.49 5.47
CA VAL A 225 -3.63 4.05 5.47
C VAL A 225 -5.14 3.81 5.41
N PRO A 226 -5.65 3.13 4.38
CA PRO A 226 -7.07 2.80 4.31
C PRO A 226 -7.40 1.71 5.33
N PHE A 227 -8.60 1.74 5.88
CA PHE A 227 -9.12 0.64 6.70
C PHE A 227 -10.64 0.59 6.61
N GLY A 228 -11.22 -0.54 7.02
CA GLY A 228 -12.66 -0.73 7.06
C GLY A 228 -13.07 -2.10 6.53
N LEU A 229 -14.36 -2.23 6.25
CA LEU A 229 -14.93 -3.49 5.77
C LEU A 229 -14.84 -3.57 4.24
N ASN A 230 -14.37 -4.71 3.74
CA ASN A 230 -14.36 -5.02 2.31
C ASN A 230 -15.77 -5.38 1.79
N GLY A 231 -15.86 -5.66 0.48
CA GLY A 231 -17.12 -6.05 -0.18
C GLY A 231 -17.78 -7.33 0.35
N ASP A 232 -17.05 -8.14 1.13
CA ASP A 232 -17.53 -9.40 1.69
C ASP A 232 -17.86 -9.28 3.19
N GLY A 233 -17.68 -8.08 3.79
CA GLY A 233 -17.95 -7.83 5.21
C GLY A 233 -16.80 -8.17 6.16
N HIS A 234 -15.57 -8.24 5.66
CA HIS A 234 -14.36 -8.48 6.47
C HIS A 234 -13.58 -7.18 6.70
N PHE A 235 -13.11 -6.96 7.93
CA PHE A 235 -12.28 -5.81 8.25
C PHE A 235 -10.86 -5.98 7.69
N ARG A 236 -10.29 -4.88 7.16
CA ARG A 236 -8.91 -4.78 6.67
C ARG A 236 -8.29 -3.47 7.17
N PRO A 237 -6.97 -3.42 7.41
CA PRO A 237 -6.00 -4.53 7.31
C PRO A 237 -6.15 -5.55 8.47
N ASP A 238 -5.44 -6.67 8.40
CA ASP A 238 -5.39 -7.67 9.48
C ASP A 238 -4.40 -7.24 10.58
N VAL A 239 -3.25 -6.69 10.18
CA VAL A 239 -2.20 -6.18 11.07
C VAL A 239 -1.63 -4.88 10.52
N SER A 240 -0.95 -4.14 11.38
CA SER A 240 -0.20 -2.94 11.02
C SER A 240 1.30 -3.13 11.28
N ALA A 241 2.14 -2.61 10.40
CA ALA A 241 3.60 -2.59 10.55
C ALA A 241 4.13 -1.16 10.35
N PRO A 242 5.40 -0.87 10.70
CA PRO A 242 5.98 0.44 10.43
C PRO A 242 5.80 0.86 8.97
N PHE A 243 5.33 2.09 8.74
CA PHE A 243 4.95 2.58 7.41
C PHE A 243 5.96 3.53 6.79
N ASP A 244 6.50 4.43 7.60
CA ASP A 244 7.40 5.50 7.17
C ASP A 244 8.85 5.23 7.51
N GLN A 245 9.74 5.92 6.81
CA GLN A 245 11.13 6.01 7.20
C GLN A 245 11.78 4.63 7.32
N LEU A 246 11.45 3.70 6.41
CA LEU A 246 11.98 2.34 6.43
C LEU A 246 13.40 2.37 5.83
N PRO A 247 14.45 2.15 6.63
CA PRO A 247 15.82 2.31 6.16
C PRO A 247 16.17 1.24 5.13
N VAL A 248 16.60 1.70 3.96
CA VAL A 248 17.12 0.90 2.85
C VAL A 248 18.53 1.39 2.51
N ALA A 249 19.51 0.49 2.51
CA ALA A 249 20.87 0.85 2.14
C ALA A 249 21.00 1.01 0.61
N MET A 250 21.46 2.17 0.15
CA MET A 250 21.82 2.35 -1.25
C MET A 250 23.22 1.83 -1.57
N MET A 251 24.17 2.22 -0.73
CA MET A 251 25.56 1.81 -0.71
C MET A 251 25.98 1.63 0.75
N GLU A 252 27.20 1.13 1.01
CA GLU A 252 27.65 0.73 2.35
C GLU A 252 27.60 1.86 3.41
N GLU A 253 27.36 3.13 3.02
CA GLU A 253 27.32 4.29 3.92
C GLU A 253 26.12 5.24 3.69
N GLU A 254 25.21 4.95 2.76
CA GLU A 254 24.07 5.84 2.45
C GLU A 254 22.72 5.13 2.66
N LEU A 255 21.87 5.76 3.48
CA LEU A 255 20.50 5.37 3.72
C LEU A 255 19.54 6.20 2.90
N VAL A 256 18.68 5.51 2.17
CA VAL A 256 17.40 6.06 1.69
C VAL A 256 16.27 5.46 2.51
N TYR A 257 15.14 6.17 2.54
CA TYR A 257 13.99 5.73 3.29
C TYR A 257 12.86 5.38 2.36
N PHE A 258 12.34 4.17 2.51
CA PHE A 258 11.15 3.70 1.82
C PHE A 258 9.93 3.91 2.70
N SER A 259 8.82 4.32 2.12
CA SER A 259 7.54 4.38 2.83
C SER A 259 6.41 3.78 2.01
N GLY A 260 5.35 3.35 2.70
CA GLY A 260 4.16 2.79 2.08
C GLY A 260 3.81 1.40 2.60
N SER A 261 2.57 0.99 2.37
CA SER A 261 2.07 -0.32 2.78
C SER A 261 2.82 -1.48 2.11
N CYS A 262 3.43 -1.25 0.93
CA CYS A 262 4.35 -2.18 0.29
C CYS A 262 5.58 -2.48 1.17
N GLY A 263 6.14 -1.47 1.83
CA GLY A 263 7.24 -1.62 2.77
C GLY A 263 6.79 -2.37 4.02
N SER A 264 5.65 -1.96 4.59
CA SER A 264 5.03 -2.65 5.73
C SER A 264 4.75 -4.13 5.44
N SER A 265 4.16 -4.46 4.29
CA SER A 265 3.90 -5.86 3.89
C SER A 265 5.17 -6.65 3.65
N SER A 266 6.23 -6.00 3.13
CA SER A 266 7.54 -6.64 2.95
C SER A 266 8.16 -7.01 4.29
N LEU A 267 8.11 -6.10 5.27
CA LEU A 267 8.54 -6.39 6.64
C LEU A 267 7.80 -7.58 7.23
N VAL A 268 6.47 -7.61 7.10
CA VAL A 268 5.64 -8.72 7.62
C VAL A 268 5.87 -10.02 6.88
N ALA A 269 6.06 -10.01 5.55
CA ALA A 269 6.46 -11.20 4.80
C ALA A 269 7.81 -11.74 5.29
N GLY A 270 8.76 -10.84 5.57
CA GLY A 270 10.03 -11.18 6.22
C GLY A 270 9.83 -11.79 7.61
N VAL A 271 8.93 -11.26 8.44
CA VAL A 271 8.58 -11.84 9.75
C VAL A 271 8.00 -13.23 9.58
N CYS A 272 7.10 -13.43 8.61
CA CYS A 272 6.50 -14.74 8.34
C CYS A 272 7.57 -15.76 7.94
N ALA A 273 8.49 -15.40 7.05
CA ALA A 273 9.58 -16.28 6.64
C ALA A 273 10.53 -16.61 7.80
N TYR A 274 10.85 -15.62 8.66
CA TYR A 274 11.61 -15.86 9.89
C TYR A 274 10.89 -16.85 10.81
N MET A 275 9.59 -16.66 11.04
CA MET A 275 8.80 -17.55 11.90
C MET A 275 8.72 -18.97 11.34
N PHE A 276 8.57 -19.15 10.02
CA PHE A 276 8.62 -20.46 9.39
C PHE A 276 10.00 -21.12 9.47
N SER A 277 11.11 -20.36 9.42
CA SER A 277 12.45 -20.95 9.51
C SER A 277 12.75 -21.47 10.93
N ILE A 278 12.25 -20.79 11.98
CA ILE A 278 12.46 -21.22 13.37
C ILE A 278 11.34 -22.14 13.91
N PHE A 279 10.18 -22.17 13.27
CA PHE A 279 9.07 -23.08 13.57
C PHE A 279 8.58 -23.76 12.27
N PRO A 280 9.29 -24.78 11.74
CA PRO A 280 8.97 -25.37 10.42
C PRO A 280 7.59 -26.03 10.30
N GLU A 281 7.01 -26.45 11.43
CA GLU A 281 5.68 -27.07 11.50
C GLU A 281 4.54 -26.05 11.69
N LEU A 282 4.85 -24.75 11.73
CA LEU A 282 3.86 -23.69 11.89
C LEU A 282 3.00 -23.59 10.63
N ASP A 283 1.68 -23.68 10.80
CA ASP A 283 0.72 -23.46 9.71
C ASP A 283 0.35 -21.98 9.55
N ASN A 284 -0.21 -21.63 8.38
CA ASN A 284 -0.54 -20.26 7.99
C ASN A 284 -1.57 -19.61 8.93
N GLU A 285 -2.60 -20.35 9.35
CA GLU A 285 -3.68 -19.82 10.18
C GLU A 285 -3.21 -19.54 11.60
N THR A 286 -2.40 -20.44 12.16
CA THR A 286 -1.76 -20.24 13.45
C THR A 286 -0.81 -19.04 13.41
N LEU A 287 -0.02 -18.87 12.33
CA LEU A 287 0.86 -17.70 12.17
C LEU A 287 0.07 -16.38 12.08
N LYS A 288 -0.95 -16.32 11.21
CA LYS A 288 -1.85 -15.15 11.09
C LYS A 288 -2.46 -14.80 12.45
N TYR A 289 -2.94 -15.82 13.17
CA TYR A 289 -3.51 -15.64 14.50
C TYR A 289 -2.49 -15.05 15.48
N LEU A 290 -1.29 -15.62 15.57
CA LEU A 290 -0.24 -15.13 16.47
C LEU A 290 0.08 -13.66 16.23
N LEU A 291 0.25 -13.26 14.97
CA LEU A 291 0.61 -11.90 14.59
C LEU A 291 -0.53 -10.90 14.81
N THR A 292 -1.79 -11.34 14.70
CA THR A 292 -2.96 -10.48 14.95
C THR A 292 -3.25 -10.25 16.43
N VAL A 293 -2.74 -11.07 17.34
CA VAL A 293 -3.03 -10.95 18.79
C VAL A 293 -1.84 -10.61 19.67
N SER A 294 -0.60 -10.72 19.17
CA SER A 294 0.61 -10.46 19.97
C SER A 294 0.98 -8.98 20.09
N GLY A 295 0.34 -8.14 19.27
CA GLY A 295 0.67 -6.75 19.04
C GLY A 295 0.25 -5.74 20.10
N PHE A 296 0.31 -4.48 19.71
CA PHE A 296 -0.31 -3.36 20.42
C PHE A 296 -1.48 -2.79 19.62
N SER A 297 -2.54 -2.37 20.33
CA SER A 297 -3.57 -1.52 19.75
C SER A 297 -3.04 -0.09 19.71
N LEU A 298 -3.31 0.62 18.62
CA LEU A 298 -3.03 2.05 18.53
C LEU A 298 -4.03 2.82 19.40
N LYS A 299 -3.55 3.84 20.14
CA LYS A 299 -4.40 4.64 21.03
C LYS A 299 -5.35 5.49 20.19
N GLU A 300 -6.64 5.51 20.57
CA GLU A 300 -7.67 6.36 19.94
C GLU A 300 -7.87 6.11 18.43
N SER A 301 -7.47 4.93 17.96
CA SER A 301 -7.57 4.52 16.56
C SER A 301 -8.94 3.93 16.21
N GLU A 302 -9.47 4.30 15.04
CA GLU A 302 -10.61 3.59 14.42
C GLU A 302 -10.16 2.32 13.67
N ASN A 303 -8.87 2.20 13.35
CA ASN A 303 -8.28 1.02 12.75
C ASN A 303 -8.14 -0.09 13.81
N GLN A 304 -8.79 -1.22 13.58
CA GLN A 304 -8.83 -2.33 14.54
C GLN A 304 -7.59 -3.24 14.45
N ALA A 305 -6.70 -3.01 13.50
CA ALA A 305 -5.52 -3.83 13.29
C ALA A 305 -4.47 -3.60 14.40
N MET A 306 -3.97 -4.72 14.94
CA MET A 306 -2.89 -4.70 15.94
C MET A 306 -1.54 -4.52 15.24
N THR A 307 -0.59 -3.87 15.90
CA THR A 307 0.79 -3.78 15.40
C THR A 307 1.50 -5.13 15.44
N VAL A 308 2.43 -5.40 14.53
CA VAL A 308 3.23 -6.63 14.59
C VAL A 308 4.28 -6.55 15.71
N HIS A 309 4.38 -7.62 16.53
CA HIS A 309 5.45 -7.78 17.53
C HIS A 309 5.98 -9.21 17.55
N VAL A 310 7.21 -9.40 17.06
CA VAL A 310 7.78 -10.73 16.79
C VAL A 310 8.08 -11.51 18.06
N GLN A 311 8.77 -10.90 19.05
CA GLN A 311 9.10 -11.57 20.30
C GLN A 311 7.84 -12.10 21.01
N ARG A 312 6.79 -11.28 21.12
CA ARG A 312 5.53 -11.68 21.75
C ARG A 312 4.83 -12.80 21.00
N ALA A 313 4.84 -12.77 19.67
CA ALA A 313 4.27 -13.85 18.85
C ALA A 313 5.01 -15.19 19.11
N ALA A 314 6.34 -15.17 19.12
CA ALA A 314 7.16 -16.34 19.39
C ALA A 314 6.97 -16.88 20.83
N GLU A 315 6.85 -16.00 21.82
CA GLU A 315 6.57 -16.37 23.21
C GLU A 315 5.17 -16.98 23.37
N LEU A 316 4.16 -16.39 22.72
CA LEU A 316 2.79 -16.90 22.74
C LEU A 316 2.72 -18.32 22.15
N LEU A 317 3.36 -18.55 21.00
CA LEU A 317 3.45 -19.88 20.37
C LEU A 317 4.09 -20.91 21.31
N LYS A 318 5.19 -20.57 21.99
CA LYS A 318 5.87 -21.45 22.95
C LYS A 318 5.03 -21.76 24.18
N SER A 319 4.07 -20.91 24.54
CA SER A 319 3.28 -21.04 25.77
C SER A 319 2.09 -22.02 25.69
N ALA A 320 1.82 -22.62 24.52
CA ALA A 320 0.73 -23.56 24.24
C ALA A 320 -0.71 -23.04 24.55
N LYS A 321 -0.87 -21.73 24.74
CA LYS A 321 -2.16 -21.06 24.90
C LYS A 321 -2.55 -20.39 23.59
N LEU A 322 -3.05 -21.19 22.65
CA LEU A 322 -3.69 -20.66 21.44
C LEU A 322 -5.21 -20.72 21.63
N PRO A 323 -5.88 -19.59 21.96
CA PRO A 323 -7.32 -19.50 21.82
C PRO A 323 -7.75 -19.76 20.38
N VAL A 324 -8.83 -20.51 20.19
CA VAL A 324 -9.54 -20.56 18.90
C VAL A 324 -10.31 -19.26 18.77
N ASN A 325 -9.87 -18.32 17.92
CA ASN A 325 -10.65 -17.12 17.64
C ASN A 325 -11.39 -17.25 16.31
N LYS A 326 -12.66 -16.83 16.32
CA LYS A 326 -13.47 -16.69 15.11
C LYS A 326 -13.32 -15.25 14.64
N SER A 327 -12.81 -15.05 13.43
CA SER A 327 -12.91 -13.76 12.74
C SER A 327 -14.36 -13.28 12.79
N SER A 328 -14.57 -12.06 13.29
CA SER A 328 -15.87 -11.42 13.31
C SER A 328 -16.17 -10.86 11.92
N SER A 329 -16.75 -11.68 11.05
CA SER A 329 -17.28 -11.23 9.76
C SER A 329 -18.73 -10.78 9.91
N ILE A 330 -19.07 -9.68 9.23
CA ILE A 330 -20.46 -9.31 9.04
C ILE A 330 -20.98 -10.14 7.87
N LYS A 331 -22.02 -10.94 8.11
CA LYS A 331 -22.64 -11.72 7.05
C LYS A 331 -23.34 -10.78 6.07
N ILE A 332 -22.82 -10.69 4.85
CA ILE A 332 -23.47 -10.01 3.73
C ILE A 332 -24.32 -11.03 2.97
N ASN A 333 -25.56 -10.67 2.64
CA ASN A 333 -26.41 -11.46 1.74
C ASN A 333 -26.59 -10.71 0.42
N PRO A 334 -25.80 -11.03 -0.63
CA PRO A 334 -25.85 -10.33 -1.92
C PRO A 334 -27.24 -10.31 -2.55
N GLY A 335 -28.06 -11.34 -2.34
CA GLY A 335 -29.42 -11.45 -2.90
C GLY A 335 -30.44 -10.49 -2.28
N ASN A 336 -30.12 -9.88 -1.13
CA ASN A 336 -31.00 -8.96 -0.40
C ASN A 336 -30.45 -7.52 -0.36
N CYS A 337 -29.37 -7.22 -1.08
CA CYS A 337 -28.80 -5.89 -1.10
C CYS A 337 -29.80 -4.89 -1.71
N THR A 338 -30.14 -3.86 -0.94
CA THR A 338 -31.00 -2.76 -1.41
C THR A 338 -30.39 -1.42 -1.03
N ILE A 339 -30.65 -0.39 -1.83
CA ILE A 339 -30.17 0.98 -1.57
C ILE A 339 -30.79 1.60 -0.30
N SER A 340 -31.82 0.96 0.26
CA SER A 340 -32.48 1.35 1.51
C SER A 340 -32.00 0.53 2.73
N SER A 341 -31.01 -0.36 2.56
CA SER A 341 -30.49 -1.16 3.67
C SER A 341 -29.89 -0.26 4.77
N LYS A 342 -30.00 -0.69 6.03
CA LYS A 342 -29.27 -0.04 7.14
C LYS A 342 -27.78 -0.37 7.12
N ASN A 343 -27.42 -1.49 6.50
CA ASN A 343 -26.03 -1.90 6.37
C ASN A 343 -25.37 -1.11 5.21
N PRO A 344 -24.33 -0.30 5.46
CA PRO A 344 -23.68 0.50 4.43
C PRO A 344 -23.06 -0.35 3.32
N ILE A 345 -22.56 -1.55 3.62
CA ILE A 345 -21.98 -2.46 2.61
C ILE A 345 -23.07 -2.91 1.63
N GLU A 346 -24.21 -3.36 2.15
CA GLU A 346 -25.34 -3.79 1.32
C GLU A 346 -25.91 -2.64 0.48
N ARG A 347 -26.01 -1.42 1.05
CA ARG A 347 -26.39 -0.22 0.29
C ARG A 347 -25.41 0.06 -0.84
N THR A 348 -24.11 0.02 -0.54
CA THR A 348 -23.06 0.36 -1.49
C THR A 348 -23.00 -0.66 -2.63
N LEU A 349 -23.10 -1.96 -2.33
CA LEU A 349 -23.19 -3.03 -3.35
C LEU A 349 -24.44 -2.88 -4.22
N ALA A 350 -25.60 -2.60 -3.61
CA ALA A 350 -26.83 -2.36 -4.35
C ALA A 350 -26.72 -1.13 -5.27
N MET A 351 -26.07 -0.07 -4.78
CA MET A 351 -25.78 1.14 -5.56
C MET A 351 -24.90 0.80 -6.76
N THR A 352 -23.76 0.13 -6.56
CA THR A 352 -22.88 -0.31 -7.65
C THR A 352 -23.64 -1.13 -8.69
N GLY A 353 -24.46 -2.09 -8.25
CA GLY A 353 -25.33 -2.87 -9.13
C GLY A 353 -26.27 -1.99 -9.95
N GLN A 354 -26.96 -1.03 -9.35
CA GLN A 354 -27.89 -0.15 -10.07
C GLN A 354 -27.18 0.82 -11.03
N VAL A 355 -25.97 1.29 -10.68
CA VAL A 355 -25.14 2.12 -11.57
C VAL A 355 -24.74 1.33 -12.81
N HIS A 356 -24.24 0.10 -12.66
CA HIS A 356 -23.86 -0.76 -13.79
C HIS A 356 -25.03 -1.09 -14.72
N HIS A 357 -26.25 -1.21 -14.20
CA HIS A 357 -27.45 -1.45 -15.00
C HIS A 357 -28.11 -0.16 -15.51
N HIS A 358 -27.50 1.01 -15.29
CA HIS A 358 -28.05 2.32 -15.66
C HIS A 358 -29.45 2.60 -15.10
N ILE A 359 -29.74 2.08 -13.90
CA ILE A 359 -31.03 2.23 -13.21
C ILE A 359 -31.02 3.46 -12.29
N LEU A 360 -29.87 3.74 -11.67
CA LEU A 360 -29.76 4.82 -10.69
C LEU A 360 -29.60 6.18 -11.40
N SER A 361 -30.46 7.13 -11.06
CA SER A 361 -30.40 8.48 -11.64
C SER A 361 -29.24 9.29 -11.06
N ARG A 362 -28.81 10.32 -11.80
CA ARG A 362 -27.74 11.23 -11.38
C ARG A 362 -28.13 12.03 -10.15
N GLU A 363 -29.39 12.47 -10.05
CA GLU A 363 -29.93 13.17 -8.88
C GLU A 363 -29.86 12.28 -7.64
N ARG A 364 -30.18 10.99 -7.78
CA ARG A 364 -30.10 10.04 -6.68
C ARG A 364 -28.66 9.77 -6.25
N LEU A 365 -27.70 9.78 -7.17
CA LEU A 365 -26.28 9.71 -6.83
C LEU A 365 -25.84 10.91 -5.99
N TRP A 366 -26.26 12.12 -6.35
CA TRP A 366 -26.00 13.33 -5.56
C TRP A 366 -26.58 13.27 -4.15
N GLU A 367 -27.79 12.72 -3.97
CA GLU A 367 -28.34 12.47 -2.63
C GLU A 367 -27.43 11.55 -1.79
N LEU A 368 -26.80 10.57 -2.42
CA LEU A 368 -25.92 9.59 -1.76
C LEU A 368 -24.51 10.13 -1.48
N VAL A 369 -24.07 11.21 -2.13
CA VAL A 369 -22.85 11.94 -1.77
C VAL A 369 -22.93 12.45 -0.33
N HIS A 370 -24.13 12.71 0.18
CA HIS A 370 -24.39 13.18 1.54
C HIS A 370 -24.86 12.08 2.51
N ASP A 371 -24.69 10.80 2.16
CA ASP A 371 -25.02 9.68 3.06
C ASP A 371 -24.21 9.76 4.38
N GLU A 372 -24.74 9.14 5.44
CA GLU A 372 -24.03 9.09 6.73
C GLU A 372 -22.77 8.21 6.68
N SER A 373 -22.74 7.25 5.76
CA SER A 373 -21.63 6.31 5.59
C SER A 373 -20.58 6.87 4.62
N PRO A 374 -19.32 7.04 5.06
CA PRO A 374 -18.23 7.44 4.17
C PRO A 374 -18.04 6.48 2.98
N LEU A 375 -18.32 5.18 3.15
CA LEU A 375 -18.25 4.20 2.07
C LEU A 375 -19.26 4.49 0.96
N VAL A 376 -20.51 4.79 1.33
CA VAL A 376 -21.57 5.12 0.37
C VAL A 376 -21.24 6.44 -0.33
N CYS A 377 -20.82 7.47 0.43
CA CYS A 377 -20.41 8.76 -0.13
C CYS A 377 -19.29 8.59 -1.16
N LYS A 378 -18.20 7.92 -0.79
CA LYS A 378 -17.04 7.71 -1.68
C LYS A 378 -17.44 6.98 -2.96
N ASN A 379 -18.27 5.95 -2.86
CA ASN A 379 -18.72 5.19 -4.02
C ASN A 379 -19.68 6.01 -4.91
N ALA A 380 -20.49 6.90 -4.33
CA ALA A 380 -21.36 7.80 -5.08
C ALA A 380 -20.55 8.88 -5.84
N ILE A 381 -19.55 9.46 -5.18
CA ILE A 381 -18.60 10.41 -5.80
C ILE A 381 -17.90 9.76 -7.00
N LEU A 382 -17.40 8.52 -6.82
CA LEU A 382 -16.76 7.77 -7.90
C LEU A 382 -17.74 7.46 -9.05
N ALA A 383 -18.96 7.04 -8.74
CA ALA A 383 -19.98 6.78 -9.77
C ALA A 383 -20.31 8.04 -10.59
N LEU A 384 -20.38 9.21 -9.96
CA LEU A 384 -20.57 10.49 -10.66
C LEU A 384 -19.36 10.83 -11.55
N SER A 385 -18.13 10.60 -11.07
CA SER A 385 -16.89 10.94 -11.78
C SER A 385 -16.55 10.02 -12.96
N GLN A 386 -17.15 8.82 -13.02
CA GLN A 386 -17.05 7.91 -14.17
C GLN A 386 -17.71 8.47 -15.44
N THR A 387 -18.51 9.52 -15.31
CA THR A 387 -19.07 10.30 -16.41
C THR A 387 -18.55 11.73 -16.35
N THR A 388 -18.64 12.46 -17.46
CA THR A 388 -18.22 13.87 -17.49
C THR A 388 -19.03 14.68 -16.48
N LEU A 389 -18.33 15.30 -15.53
CA LEU A 389 -18.93 16.24 -14.58
C LEU A 389 -19.26 17.56 -15.30
N HIS A 390 -20.46 18.09 -15.05
CA HIS A 390 -20.83 19.44 -15.45
C HIS A 390 -20.06 20.50 -14.63
N ALA A 391 -20.02 21.74 -15.11
CA ALA A 391 -19.23 22.80 -14.45
C ALA A 391 -19.73 23.12 -13.04
N ASP A 392 -21.04 23.14 -12.83
CA ASP A 392 -21.69 23.28 -11.53
C ASP A 392 -21.36 22.12 -10.59
N GLU A 393 -21.32 20.90 -11.11
CA GLU A 393 -20.93 19.70 -10.34
C GLU A 393 -19.48 19.71 -9.90
N LYS A 394 -18.57 20.19 -10.77
CA LYS A 394 -17.17 20.39 -10.39
C LYS A 394 -17.02 21.43 -9.28
N GLU A 395 -17.74 22.55 -9.37
CA GLU A 395 -17.75 23.56 -8.32
C GLU A 395 -18.33 23.01 -7.00
N GLU A 396 -19.37 22.17 -7.07
CA GLU A 396 -19.91 21.50 -5.88
C GLU A 396 -18.90 20.53 -5.27
N PHE A 397 -18.16 19.76 -6.08
CA PHE A 397 -17.08 18.90 -5.57
C PHE A 397 -15.97 19.70 -4.87
N TRP A 398 -15.56 20.85 -5.43
CA TRP A 398 -14.63 21.76 -4.76
C TRP A 398 -15.20 22.30 -3.44
N SER A 399 -16.47 22.72 -3.43
CA SER A 399 -17.17 23.18 -2.22
C SER A 399 -17.17 22.11 -1.13
N LEU A 400 -17.52 20.87 -1.48
CA LEU A 400 -17.52 19.72 -0.56
C LEU A 400 -16.12 19.41 -0.03
N PHE A 401 -15.10 19.51 -0.88
CA PHE A 401 -13.71 19.31 -0.48
C PHE A 401 -13.29 20.32 0.60
N HIS A 402 -13.58 21.61 0.42
CA HIS A 402 -13.27 22.63 1.41
C HIS A 402 -14.11 22.49 2.69
N LEU A 403 -15.38 22.06 2.59
CA LEU A 403 -16.23 21.80 3.75
C LEU A 403 -15.74 20.61 4.58
N ALA A 404 -15.29 19.53 3.94
CA ALA A 404 -14.75 18.35 4.62
C ALA A 404 -13.54 18.70 5.51
N THR A 405 -12.75 19.70 5.11
CA THR A 405 -11.61 20.21 5.89
C THR A 405 -12.03 20.83 7.23
N ASN A 406 -13.26 21.34 7.35
CA ASN A 406 -13.74 22.07 8.53
C ASN A 406 -14.53 21.21 9.54
N GLN A 407 -14.97 20.00 9.17
CA GLN A 407 -15.88 19.17 9.99
C GLN A 407 -15.24 17.92 10.59
N GLY A 408 -13.90 17.81 10.54
CA GLY A 408 -13.16 16.59 10.89
C GLY A 408 -13.14 15.61 9.71
N GLU A 409 -11.98 15.02 9.44
CA GLU A 409 -11.75 14.13 8.30
C GLU A 409 -12.68 12.91 8.35
N LYS A 410 -13.75 12.91 7.54
CA LYS A 410 -14.56 11.71 7.32
C LYS A 410 -13.77 10.74 6.43
N ASN A 411 -13.27 9.64 7.01
CA ASN A 411 -12.67 8.44 6.39
C ASN A 411 -12.59 8.40 4.85
N GLY A 412 -11.72 9.23 4.25
CA GLY A 412 -11.37 9.16 2.83
C GLY A 412 -12.21 9.99 1.84
N ILE A 413 -13.23 10.73 2.31
CA ILE A 413 -14.13 11.48 1.39
C ILE A 413 -13.38 12.62 0.70
N LYS A 414 -12.53 13.35 1.46
CA LYS A 414 -11.71 14.46 0.95
C LYS A 414 -10.81 13.98 -0.20
N GLU A 415 -10.12 12.88 0.03
CA GLU A 415 -9.23 12.21 -0.91
C GLU A 415 -10.01 11.76 -2.15
N ARG A 416 -11.18 11.13 -1.98
CA ARG A 416 -11.99 10.66 -3.12
C ARG A 416 -12.50 11.81 -4.00
N LEU A 417 -12.86 12.97 -3.41
CA LEU A 417 -13.21 14.17 -4.15
C LEU A 417 -12.03 14.68 -4.99
N LEU A 418 -10.82 14.74 -4.41
CA LEU A 418 -9.62 15.16 -5.13
C LEU A 418 -9.32 14.28 -6.34
N TYR A 419 -9.37 12.95 -6.17
CA TYR A 419 -9.16 12.03 -7.29
C TYR A 419 -10.23 12.17 -8.38
N ALA A 420 -11.51 12.35 -7.99
CA ALA A 420 -12.59 12.60 -8.94
C ALA A 420 -12.39 13.89 -9.74
N LEU A 421 -11.93 14.96 -9.08
CA LEU A 421 -11.58 16.23 -9.71
C LEU A 421 -10.37 16.08 -10.63
N LEU A 422 -9.33 15.34 -10.22
CA LEU A 422 -8.11 15.09 -11.00
C LEU A 422 -8.39 14.34 -12.30
N GLU A 423 -9.23 13.30 -12.24
CA GLU A 423 -9.63 12.50 -13.40
C GLU A 423 -10.26 13.37 -14.51
N GLN A 424 -11.04 14.38 -14.10
CA GLN A 424 -11.79 15.27 -14.99
C GLN A 424 -11.13 16.66 -15.15
N ALA A 425 -9.92 16.83 -14.62
CA ALA A 425 -9.21 18.11 -14.65
C ALA A 425 -8.79 18.48 -16.08
N THR A 426 -8.72 19.78 -16.32
CA THR A 426 -8.26 20.42 -17.55
C THR A 426 -7.20 21.44 -17.22
N SER A 427 -6.43 21.92 -18.20
CA SER A 427 -5.46 22.99 -17.95
C SER A 427 -6.10 24.28 -17.43
N GLU A 428 -7.38 24.53 -17.68
CA GLU A 428 -8.07 25.74 -17.19
C GLU A 428 -8.29 25.74 -15.67
N ASP A 429 -8.14 24.59 -15.01
CA ASP A 429 -8.39 24.44 -13.58
C ASP A 429 -7.18 24.86 -12.70
N LEU A 430 -6.13 25.45 -13.29
CA LEU A 430 -4.85 25.72 -12.60
C LEU A 430 -5.05 26.49 -11.28
N ASP A 431 -5.85 27.56 -11.29
CA ASP A 431 -6.04 28.40 -10.11
C ASP A 431 -6.58 27.59 -8.92
N LYS A 432 -7.59 26.73 -9.17
CA LYS A 432 -8.19 25.85 -8.16
C LYS A 432 -7.18 24.85 -7.60
N TRP A 433 -6.38 24.24 -8.47
CA TRP A 433 -5.34 23.30 -8.05
C TRP A 433 -4.24 24.00 -7.24
N MET A 434 -3.88 25.22 -7.59
CA MET A 434 -2.85 25.99 -6.86
C MET A 434 -3.31 26.43 -5.46
N GLU A 435 -4.61 26.39 -5.14
CA GLU A 435 -5.09 26.55 -3.76
C GLU A 435 -4.60 25.42 -2.84
N LEU A 436 -4.30 24.24 -3.40
CA LEU A 436 -3.87 23.05 -2.64
C LEU A 436 -2.40 23.08 -2.23
N VAL A 437 -1.62 24.04 -2.70
CA VAL A 437 -0.16 24.16 -2.44
C VAL A 437 0.17 24.24 -0.95
N LYS A 438 -0.80 24.61 -0.12
CA LYS A 438 -0.65 24.71 1.34
C LYS A 438 -1.55 23.73 2.10
N ASP A 439 -2.24 22.83 1.41
CA ASP A 439 -3.04 21.81 2.07
C ASP A 439 -2.10 20.82 2.79
N GLU A 440 -2.50 20.38 3.98
CA GLU A 440 -1.69 19.45 4.80
C GLU A 440 -2.00 17.98 4.45
N ASN A 441 -3.03 17.72 3.64
CA ASN A 441 -3.41 16.40 3.21
C ASN A 441 -2.46 15.86 2.13
N ILE A 442 -1.93 14.66 2.35
CA ILE A 442 -0.93 14.04 1.48
C ILE A 442 -1.50 13.74 0.09
N ASP A 443 -2.76 13.28 -0.01
CA ASP A 443 -3.40 13.04 -1.30
C ASP A 443 -3.66 14.36 -2.07
N ALA A 444 -3.87 15.49 -1.38
CA ALA A 444 -3.97 16.81 -2.03
C ALA A 444 -2.66 17.19 -2.73
N TRP A 445 -1.53 17.01 -2.04
CA TRP A 445 -0.19 17.20 -2.60
C TRP A 445 0.07 16.28 -3.79
N LEU A 446 -0.26 14.99 -3.66
CA LEU A 446 -0.13 14.04 -4.75
C LEU A 446 -0.98 14.43 -5.96
N CYS A 447 -2.26 14.75 -5.75
CA CYS A 447 -3.15 15.13 -6.84
C CYS A 447 -2.68 16.42 -7.54
N LEU A 448 -2.22 17.42 -6.79
CA LEU A 448 -1.63 18.64 -7.35
C LEU A 448 -0.39 18.33 -8.20
N ARG A 449 0.52 17.51 -7.69
CA ARG A 449 1.71 17.07 -8.44
C ARG A 449 1.33 16.38 -9.75
N LEU A 450 0.40 15.42 -9.69
CA LEU A 450 -0.06 14.69 -10.88
C LEU A 450 -0.75 15.61 -11.89
N TYR A 451 -1.54 16.58 -11.41
CA TYR A 451 -2.15 17.61 -12.24
C TYR A 451 -1.08 18.44 -12.97
N LEU A 452 -0.11 18.98 -12.22
CA LEU A 452 0.97 19.78 -12.78
C LEU A 452 1.83 18.99 -13.76
N GLN A 453 2.18 17.74 -13.46
CA GLN A 453 2.93 16.88 -14.39
C GLN A 453 2.17 16.66 -15.71
N LYS A 454 0.84 16.52 -15.63
CA LYS A 454 -0.01 16.28 -16.80
C LYS A 454 -0.16 17.51 -17.69
N PHE A 455 -0.37 18.69 -17.10
CA PHE A 455 -0.75 19.90 -17.85
C PHE A 455 0.33 20.99 -17.90
N TYR A 456 1.26 20.97 -16.95
CA TYR A 456 2.30 21.98 -16.73
C TYR A 456 3.66 21.33 -16.44
N PRO A 457 4.25 20.56 -17.39
CA PRO A 457 5.51 19.85 -17.16
C PRO A 457 6.72 20.79 -16.90
N SER A 458 6.56 22.09 -17.08
CA SER A 458 7.55 23.12 -16.71
C SER A 458 7.45 23.59 -15.25
N ALA A 459 6.43 23.14 -14.51
CA ALA A 459 6.29 23.44 -13.10
C ALA A 459 7.47 22.87 -12.31
N PRO A 460 7.89 23.52 -11.21
CA PRO A 460 8.87 22.96 -10.30
C PRO A 460 8.47 21.56 -9.86
N ASN A 461 9.44 20.63 -9.88
CA ASN A 461 9.22 19.29 -9.34
C ASN A 461 8.91 19.39 -7.84
N MET A 462 7.87 18.68 -7.44
CA MET A 462 7.48 18.49 -6.05
C MET A 462 7.99 17.12 -5.60
N THR A 463 8.62 17.05 -4.42
CA THR A 463 8.89 15.76 -3.80
C THR A 463 7.58 15.14 -3.34
N HIS A 464 7.57 13.81 -3.32
CA HIS A 464 6.45 13.04 -2.79
C HIS A 464 7.01 12.26 -1.62
N GLU A 465 6.75 12.78 -0.43
CA GLU A 465 7.14 12.23 0.88
C GLU A 465 5.87 11.80 1.61
N SER A 466 5.90 10.64 2.28
CA SER A 466 4.73 10.14 3.00
C SER A 466 4.47 10.94 4.26
N LYS A 467 5.52 11.62 4.75
CA LYS A 467 5.47 12.58 5.83
C LYS A 467 6.37 13.76 5.49
N PRO A 468 5.87 14.74 4.73
CA PRO A 468 6.67 15.85 4.26
C PRO A 468 7.30 16.62 5.42
N ASP A 469 8.62 16.84 5.40
CA ASP A 469 9.25 17.78 6.34
C ASP A 469 8.61 19.16 6.12
N PRO A 470 7.96 19.78 7.13
CA PRO A 470 7.28 21.06 6.95
C PRO A 470 8.17 22.16 6.38
N SER A 471 9.49 22.09 6.62
CA SER A 471 10.47 23.03 6.08
C SER A 471 10.80 22.78 4.60
N ILE A 472 10.73 21.52 4.14
CA ILE A 472 10.85 21.15 2.73
C ILE A 472 9.58 21.54 2.01
N THR A 473 8.42 21.12 2.52
CA THR A 473 7.10 21.48 2.00
C THR A 473 6.96 22.98 1.83
N ALA A 474 7.32 23.78 2.86
CA ALA A 474 7.27 25.23 2.77
C ALA A 474 8.15 25.80 1.65
N LYS A 475 9.36 25.27 1.44
CA LYS A 475 10.26 25.71 0.36
C LYS A 475 9.71 25.34 -1.02
N GLU A 476 9.15 24.14 -1.16
CA GLU A 476 8.53 23.70 -2.41
C GLU A 476 7.29 24.51 -2.72
N SER A 477 6.41 24.73 -1.73
CA SER A 477 5.26 25.62 -1.85
C SER A 477 5.67 27.01 -2.31
N ILE A 478 6.74 27.61 -1.74
CA ILE A 478 7.24 28.92 -2.16
C ILE A 478 7.67 28.89 -3.63
N ARG A 479 8.51 27.93 -4.03
CA ARG A 479 8.99 27.82 -5.43
C ARG A 479 7.84 27.65 -6.42
N LEU A 480 6.85 26.85 -6.05
CA LEU A 480 5.69 26.59 -6.87
C LEU A 480 4.79 27.82 -7.00
N MET A 481 4.59 28.57 -5.90
CA MET A 481 3.86 29.83 -5.93
C MET A 481 4.60 30.91 -6.73
N ASP A 482 5.93 31.01 -6.62
CA ASP A 482 6.74 31.96 -7.41
C ASP A 482 6.63 31.65 -8.92
N TRP A 483 6.71 30.37 -9.29
CA TRP A 483 6.50 29.93 -10.66
C TRP A 483 5.10 30.30 -11.16
N TYR A 484 4.06 30.01 -10.37
CA TYR A 484 2.68 30.31 -10.74
C TYR A 484 2.44 31.81 -10.94
N GLN A 485 2.93 32.65 -10.04
CA GLN A 485 2.87 34.11 -10.17
C GLN A 485 3.64 34.62 -11.42
N SER A 486 4.71 33.94 -11.82
CA SER A 486 5.45 34.30 -13.03
C SER A 486 4.63 34.10 -14.32
N LEU A 487 3.70 33.13 -14.33
CA LEU A 487 2.82 32.88 -15.49
C LEU A 487 1.83 34.04 -15.69
N ASP A 488 1.27 34.56 -14.60
CA ASP A 488 0.35 35.71 -14.62
C ASP A 488 1.03 36.98 -15.11
N SER A 489 2.28 37.19 -14.69
CA SER A 489 3.10 38.33 -15.13
C SER A 489 3.47 38.28 -16.62
N PHE A 490 3.52 37.08 -17.21
CA PHE A 490 3.78 36.89 -18.64
C PHE A 490 2.53 37.16 -19.49
N ASN A 491 1.36 36.74 -19.00
CA ASN A 491 0.07 36.96 -19.68
C ASN A 491 -0.38 38.43 -19.65
N THR A 492 0.01 39.19 -18.64
CA THR A 492 -0.28 40.64 -18.55
C THR A 492 0.63 41.50 -19.43
N ASN A 493 1.82 41.02 -19.81
CA ASN A 493 2.75 41.73 -20.70
C ASN A 493 2.52 41.44 -22.20
N GLN A 494 1.63 40.50 -22.56
CA GLN A 494 1.24 40.19 -23.94
C GLN A 494 -0.13 40.75 -24.36
N ARG A 495 -0.89 41.33 -23.43
CA ARG A 495 -2.10 42.12 -23.69
C ARG A 495 -1.75 43.60 -23.78
#